data_AF-A0A0G0WC44-F1
#
_entry.id   AF-A0A0G0WC44-F1
#
_cell.length_a   1.000
_cell.length_b   1.000
_cell.length_c   1.000
_cell.angle_alpha   90.00
_cell.angle_beta   90.00
_cell.angle_gamma   90.00
#
_symmetry.space_group_name_H-M   'P 1'
#
loop_
_entity.id
_entity.type
_entity.pdbx_description
1 polymer ?
#
loop_
_entity_poly.entity_id
_entity_poly.type
_entity_poly.pdbx_seq_one_letter_code
_entity_poly.pdbx_strand_id
1 'polypeptide(L)'
;MEKDHQFFFPHDAPTVNTRDIIKGTDLVIAEVSYPATGQGIELGWANAFNIPIVCFYKKDSKISNSLKFIADNFIEYLDAKDLITKLEFAIKSYG
;
A
#
# COMPACT_ATOMS: atom_id res chain seq x y z
N MET A 1 1.78 -17.64 17.47
CA MET A 1 0.67 -16.70 17.71
C MET A 1 0.31 -16.12 16.37
N GLU A 2 -0.94 -16.24 15.94
CA GLU A 2 -1.47 -15.37 14.89
C GLU A 2 -1.36 -13.94 15.41
N LYS A 3 -0.75 -13.04 14.63
CA LYS A 3 -0.71 -11.62 14.96
C LYS A 3 -2.00 -11.02 14.43
N ASP A 4 -2.76 -10.36 15.30
CA ASP A 4 -3.95 -9.64 14.88
C ASP A 4 -3.53 -8.41 14.07
N HIS A 5 -3.99 -8.34 12.82
CA HIS A 5 -3.79 -7.18 11.95
C HIS A 5 -5.11 -6.41 11.84
N GLN A 6 -5.06 -5.11 12.11
CA GLN A 6 -6.19 -4.22 11.89
C GLN A 6 -6.06 -3.55 10.52
N PHE A 7 -7.03 -3.79 9.64
CA PHE A 7 -7.07 -3.18 8.31
C PHE A 7 -7.93 -1.92 8.31
N PHE A 8 -7.41 -0.86 7.69
CA PHE A 8 -8.12 0.38 7.45
C PHE A 8 -8.24 0.60 5.94
N PHE A 9 -9.48 0.68 5.46
CA PHE A 9 -9.81 0.99 4.06
C PHE A 9 -10.33 2.43 3.99
N PRO A 10 -9.45 3.44 3.84
CA PRO A 10 -9.84 4.85 3.96
C PRO A 10 -10.93 5.28 2.98
N HIS A 11 -11.08 4.58 1.85
CA HIS A 11 -12.03 4.94 0.79
C HIS A 11 -13.43 4.35 0.98
N ASP A 12 -13.67 3.54 2.02
CA ASP A 12 -14.99 2.97 2.33
C ASP A 12 -15.90 3.98 3.07
N ALA A 13 -15.34 5.09 3.55
CA ALA A 13 -16.07 6.14 4.27
C ALA A 13 -16.11 7.45 3.45
N PRO A 14 -17.26 8.15 3.40
CA PRO A 14 -17.49 9.27 2.48
C PRO A 14 -16.62 10.51 2.76
N THR A 15 -16.17 10.71 3.99
CA THR A 15 -15.29 11.83 4.38
C THR A 15 -14.43 11.42 5.55
N VAL A 16 -13.20 10.99 5.26
CA VAL A 16 -12.17 10.72 6.27
C VAL A 16 -10.90 11.50 5.94
N ASN A 17 -10.23 11.98 6.98
CA ASN A 17 -8.90 12.56 6.82
C ASN A 17 -7.87 11.42 6.67
N THR A 18 -7.63 10.99 5.43
CA THR A 18 -6.75 9.84 5.14
C THR A 18 -5.32 10.09 5.59
N ARG A 19 -4.87 11.36 5.63
CA ARG A 19 -3.57 11.75 6.20
C ARG A 19 -3.45 11.39 7.69
N ASP A 20 -4.47 11.67 8.49
CA ASP A 20 -4.44 11.37 9.93
C ASP A 20 -4.49 9.87 10.20
N ILE A 21 -5.24 9.13 9.37
CA ILE A 21 -5.26 7.66 9.41
C ILE A 21 -3.87 7.11 9.13
N ILE A 22 -3.26 7.50 8.00
CA ILE A 22 -1.92 7.03 7.59
C ILE A 22 -0.88 7.28 8.68
N LYS A 23 -0.92 8.45 9.33
CA LYS A 23 0.00 8.79 10.42
C LYS A 23 -0.07 7.82 11.61
N GLY A 24 -1.21 7.15 11.82
CA GLY A 24 -1.42 6.18 12.89
C GLY A 24 -1.22 4.71 12.47
N THR A 25 -0.74 4.45 11.25
CA THR A 25 -0.52 3.08 10.75
C THR A 25 0.95 2.66 10.84
N ASP A 26 1.19 1.35 10.92
CA ASP A 26 2.55 0.77 10.87
C ASP A 26 3.02 0.47 9.43
N LEU A 27 2.09 0.41 8.48
CA LEU A 27 2.33 0.01 7.09
C LEU A 27 1.24 0.57 6.17
N VAL A 28 1.63 1.06 5.00
CA VAL A 28 0.71 1.37 3.90
C VAL A 28 0.90 0.35 2.77
N ILE A 29 -0.20 -0.26 2.33
CA ILE A 29 -0.25 -1.15 1.18
C ILE A 29 -1.04 -0.45 0.08
N ALA A 30 -0.50 -0.39 -1.13
CA ALA A 30 -1.18 0.22 -2.27
C ALA A 30 -1.09 -0.64 -3.52
N GLU A 31 -2.22 -0.80 -4.21
CA GLU A 31 -2.28 -1.34 -5.56
C GLU A 31 -2.03 -0.20 -6.55
N VAL A 32 -0.96 -0.29 -7.35
CA VAL A 32 -0.43 0.80 -8.19
C VAL A 32 -0.37 0.45 -9.67
N SER A 33 -1.16 -0.53 -10.13
CA SER A 33 -1.26 -0.88 -11.57
C SER A 33 -1.72 0.29 -12.43
N TYR A 34 -2.52 1.19 -11.86
CA TYR A 34 -3.13 2.30 -12.56
C TYR A 34 -2.76 3.63 -11.92
N PRO A 35 -2.52 4.69 -12.72
CA PRO A 35 -2.20 6.00 -12.18
C PRO A 35 -3.40 6.58 -11.42
N ALA A 36 -3.17 7.03 -10.18
CA ALA A 36 -4.17 7.68 -9.35
C ALA A 36 -3.54 8.84 -8.56
N THR A 37 -3.94 10.08 -8.86
CA THR A 37 -3.38 11.27 -8.19
C THR A 37 -3.67 11.28 -6.69
N GLY A 38 -4.88 10.93 -6.26
CA GLY A 38 -5.25 10.87 -4.85
C GLY A 38 -4.38 9.89 -4.07
N GLN A 39 -4.26 8.65 -4.56
CA GLN A 39 -3.38 7.63 -3.98
C GLN A 39 -1.91 8.11 -3.96
N GLY A 40 -1.44 8.76 -5.02
CA GLY A 40 -0.09 9.33 -5.06
C GLY A 40 0.17 10.37 -3.95
N ILE A 41 -0.82 11.21 -3.63
CA ILE A 41 -0.74 12.16 -2.52
C ILE A 41 -0.67 11.42 -1.18
N GLU A 42 -1.49 10.38 -1.00
CA GLU A 42 -1.52 9.54 0.20
C GLU A 42 -0.19 8.82 0.43
N LEU A 43 0.40 8.24 -0.62
CA LEU A 43 1.73 7.64 -0.56
C LEU A 43 2.82 8.66 -0.24
N GLY A 44 2.69 9.90 -0.74
CA GLY A 44 3.57 11.00 -0.37
C GLY A 44 3.52 11.32 1.13
N TRP A 45 2.34 11.28 1.75
CA TRP A 45 2.21 11.47 3.20
C TRP A 45 2.81 10.31 3.99
N ALA A 46 2.56 9.06 3.57
CA ALA A 46 3.16 7.89 4.20
C ALA A 46 4.69 7.99 4.24
N ASN A 47 5.30 8.34 3.10
CA ASN A 47 6.74 8.59 3.02
C ASN A 47 7.19 9.76 3.92
N ALA A 48 6.45 10.88 3.94
CA ALA A 48 6.78 12.02 4.79
C ALA A 48 6.69 11.71 6.30
N PHE A 49 5.88 10.72 6.68
CA PHE A 49 5.76 10.22 8.05
C PHE A 49 6.71 9.06 8.36
N ASN A 50 7.56 8.67 7.41
CA ASN A 50 8.44 7.48 7.49
C ASN A 50 7.65 6.18 7.73
N ILE A 51 6.42 6.10 7.23
CA ILE A 51 5.63 4.87 7.26
C ILE A 51 6.05 4.01 6.05
N PRO A 52 6.41 2.72 6.26
CA PRO A 52 6.77 1.83 5.18
C PRO A 52 5.64 1.69 4.16
N ILE A 53 6.00 1.62 2.88
CA ILE A 53 5.08 1.49 1.76
C ILE A 53 5.39 0.20 1.00
N VAL A 54 4.37 -0.63 0.80
CA VAL A 54 4.44 -1.81 -0.07
C VAL A 54 3.49 -1.62 -1.25
N CYS A 55 4.08 -1.53 -2.44
CA CYS A 55 3.34 -1.37 -3.68
C CYS A 55 3.10 -2.72 -4.34
N PHE A 56 1.84 -3.06 -4.60
CA PHE A 56 1.44 -4.19 -5.42
C PHE A 56 1.08 -3.71 -6.82
N TYR A 57 1.45 -4.46 -7.85
CA TYR A 57 1.07 -4.13 -9.21
C TYR A 57 0.83 -5.39 -10.03
N LYS A 58 -0.15 -5.34 -10.92
CA LYS A 58 -0.49 -6.45 -11.80
C LYS A 58 0.62 -6.62 -12.82
N LYS A 59 0.93 -7.87 -13.15
CA LYS A 59 1.91 -8.24 -14.16
C LYS A 59 1.71 -7.44 -15.45
N ASP A 60 2.83 -6.99 -16.02
CA ASP A 60 2.91 -6.16 -17.22
C ASP A 60 2.38 -4.72 -17.08
N SER A 61 1.98 -4.29 -15.86
CA SER A 61 1.58 -2.91 -15.61
C SER A 61 2.78 -1.96 -15.52
N LYS A 62 2.63 -0.77 -16.10
CA LYS A 62 3.65 0.28 -16.04
C LYS A 62 3.45 1.15 -14.80
N ILE A 63 4.22 0.87 -13.75
CA ILE A 63 4.22 1.68 -12.52
C ILE A 63 4.87 3.06 -12.75
N SER A 64 4.44 4.05 -11.97
CA SER A 64 5.06 5.38 -12.01
C SER A 64 6.50 5.33 -11.50
N ASN A 65 7.43 5.92 -12.25
CA ASN A 65 8.83 6.05 -11.82
C ASN A 65 8.99 6.88 -10.53
N SER A 66 8.04 7.77 -10.23
CA SER A 66 8.09 8.57 -8.99
C SER A 66 7.96 7.70 -7.74
N LEU A 67 7.31 6.54 -7.83
CA LEU A 67 7.11 5.63 -6.70
C LEU A 67 8.45 5.08 -6.17
N LYS A 68 9.45 4.94 -7.06
CA LYS A 68 10.80 4.45 -6.70
C LYS A 68 11.57 5.35 -5.73
N PHE A 69 11.09 6.58 -5.51
CA PHE A 69 11.69 7.52 -4.57
C PHE A 69 10.99 7.54 -3.20
N ILE A 70 9.85 6.85 -3.07
CA ILE A 70 9.03 6.89 -1.86
C ILE A 70 8.67 5.50 -1.31
N ALA A 71 8.89 4.45 -2.09
CA ALA A 71 8.64 3.06 -1.71
C ALA A 71 9.81 2.18 -2.14
N ASP A 72 10.20 1.26 -1.27
CA ASP A 72 11.30 0.30 -1.53
C ASP A 72 10.79 -1.09 -1.94
N ASN A 73 9.53 -1.39 -1.64
CA ASN A 73 8.95 -2.73 -1.84
C ASN A 73 7.91 -2.71 -2.96
N PHE A 74 8.22 -3.40 -4.04
CA PHE A 74 7.34 -3.58 -5.19
C PHE A 74 7.09 -5.08 -5.42
N ILE A 75 5.83 -5.47 -5.42
CA ILE A 75 5.39 -6.85 -5.52
C ILE A 75 4.47 -6.99 -6.73
N GLU A 76 4.97 -7.66 -7.78
CA GLU A 76 4.16 -8.00 -8.94
C GLU A 76 3.15 -9.11 -8.58
N TYR A 77 1.93 -9.08 -9.10
CA TYR A 77 0.95 -10.16 -8.99
C TYR A 77 0.29 -10.51 -10.33
N LEU A 78 -0.10 -11.77 -10.53
CA LEU A 78 -0.73 -12.25 -11.76
C LEU A 78 -2.26 -12.10 -11.73
N ASP A 79 -2.87 -12.58 -10.66
CA ASP A 79 -4.32 -12.64 -10.45
C ASP A 79 -4.67 -12.42 -8.97
N ALA A 80 -5.97 -12.46 -8.65
CA ALA A 80 -6.45 -12.24 -7.29
C ALA A 80 -5.90 -13.26 -6.28
N LYS A 81 -5.72 -14.52 -6.68
CA LYS A 81 -5.21 -15.58 -5.78
C LYS A 81 -3.74 -15.35 -5.46
N ASP A 82 -2.96 -14.99 -6.49
CA ASP A 82 -1.55 -14.63 -6.33
C ASP A 82 -1.38 -13.35 -5.49
N LEU A 83 -2.24 -12.33 -5.70
CA LEU A 83 -2.26 -11.12 -4.89
C LEU A 83 -2.48 -11.44 -3.40
N ILE A 84 -3.50 -12.23 -3.07
CA ILE A 84 -3.80 -12.63 -1.69
C ILE A 84 -2.60 -13.36 -1.07
N THR A 85 -2.03 -14.33 -1.79
CA THR A 85 -0.87 -15.11 -1.32
C THR A 85 0.33 -14.20 -1.02
N LYS A 86 0.62 -13.24 -1.90
CA LYS A 86 1.73 -12.31 -1.75
C LYS A 86 1.48 -11.27 -0.66
N LEU A 87 0.22 -10.85 -0.47
CA LEU A 87 -0.19 -9.96 0.60
C LEU A 87 -0.02 -10.62 1.97
N GLU A 88 -0.43 -11.88 2.12
CA GLU A 88 -0.19 -12.67 3.33
C GLU A 88 1.30 -12.78 3.67
N PHE A 89 2.16 -13.00 2.66
CA PHE A 89 3.60 -13.07 2.85
C PHE A 89 4.20 -11.71 3.23
N ALA A 90 3.76 -10.64 2.55
CA ALA A 90 4.23 -9.29 2.81
C ALA A 90 3.92 -8.87 4.25
N ILE A 91 2.66 -8.99 4.70
CA ILE A 91 2.23 -8.52 6.02
C ILE A 91 2.93 -9.26 7.17
N LYS A 92 3.22 -10.57 7.01
CA LYS A 92 3.99 -11.35 8.00
C LYS A 92 5.39 -10.78 8.27
N SER A 93 5.94 -9.99 7.34
CA SER A 93 7.25 -9.36 7.49
C SER A 93 7.21 -8.06 8.30
N TYR A 94 6.02 -7.49 8.54
CA TYR A 94 5.80 -6.21 9.22
C TYR A 94 5.03 -6.35 10.54
N GLY A 95 4.85 -7.58 11.03
CA GLY A 95 4.23 -7.88 12.33
C GLY A 95 5.24 -8.25 13.37
#